data_AF-A0A3S1T567-F1
#
_entry.id   AF-A0A3S1T567-F1
#
_cell.length_a   1.000
_cell.length_b   1.000
_cell.length_c   1.000
_cell.angle_alpha   90.00
_cell.angle_beta   90.00
_cell.angle_gamma   90.00
#
_symmetry.space_group_name_H-M   'P 1'
#
loop_
_entity.id
_entity.type
_entity.pdbx_description
1 polymer ?
#
loop_
_entity_poly.entity_id
_entity_poly.type
_entity_poly.pdbx_seq_one_letter_code
_entity_poly.pdbx_strand_id
1 'polypeptide(L)'
;TGIYSEFSFEGAILSNNLVDGAANGISIVNFNEGGRMAVCSNNIVRNLTTVGPYTADPPGFGVGISAEADTTVSGNVVENAPLYGMQLGWGPYLRNVVATGNIIRKAGTGIVVSVVEGSGTAVISDNVIDGAKNGAIIGQRWADPVTGDLTQSTDTGYAHLTVERNKVS
;
A
#
# COMPACT_ATOMS: atom_id res chain seq x y z
N THR A 1 -0.46 -12.30 -8.47
CA THR A 1 -0.14 -10.86 -8.58
C THR A 1 -0.03 -10.49 -10.04
N GLY A 2 -0.42 -9.28 -10.45
CA GLY A 2 -0.30 -8.79 -11.82
C GLY A 2 1.14 -8.44 -12.19
N ILE A 3 1.80 -7.60 -11.39
CA ILE A 3 3.23 -7.27 -11.54
C ILE A 3 3.92 -7.49 -10.21
N TYR A 4 5.04 -8.21 -10.24
CA TYR A 4 5.76 -8.57 -9.03
C TYR A 4 7.26 -8.29 -9.18
N SER A 5 7.79 -7.46 -8.29
CA SER A 5 9.23 -7.28 -8.09
C SER A 5 9.60 -7.97 -6.78
N GLU A 6 10.34 -9.07 -6.89
CA GLU A 6 10.58 -10.00 -5.78
C GLU A 6 12.07 -10.36 -5.62
N PHE A 7 12.38 -10.94 -4.45
CA PHE A 7 13.67 -11.51 -4.05
C PHE A 7 14.92 -10.66 -4.35
N SER A 8 15.36 -9.90 -3.34
CA SER A 8 16.62 -9.14 -3.38
C SER A 8 16.75 -8.19 -4.58
N PHE A 9 15.63 -7.78 -5.20
CA PHE A 9 15.67 -6.84 -6.31
C PHE A 9 16.26 -5.49 -5.87
N GLU A 10 16.92 -4.82 -6.81
CA GLU A 10 17.41 -3.46 -6.62
C GLU A 10 17.21 -2.66 -7.92
N GLY A 11 16.58 -1.48 -7.82
CA GLY A 11 16.44 -0.57 -8.96
C GLY A 11 15.28 -0.94 -9.90
N ALA A 12 14.08 -1.12 -9.36
CA ALA A 12 12.89 -1.44 -10.16
C ALA A 12 12.10 -0.17 -10.54
N ILE A 13 11.64 -0.08 -11.79
CA ILE A 13 10.70 0.97 -12.23
C ILE A 13 9.45 0.29 -12.78
N LEU A 14 8.34 0.48 -12.07
CA LEU A 14 7.02 -0.02 -12.41
C LEU A 14 6.14 1.17 -12.75
N SER A 15 6.06 1.49 -14.05
CA SER A 15 5.36 2.69 -14.51
C SER A 15 4.48 2.48 -15.73
N ASN A 16 3.38 3.23 -15.79
CA ASN A 16 2.49 3.29 -16.96
C ASN A 16 1.85 1.94 -17.33
N ASN A 17 1.58 1.10 -16.32
CA ASN A 17 0.92 -0.19 -16.51
C ASN A 17 -0.59 -0.10 -16.25
N LEU A 18 -1.33 -1.01 -16.90
CA LEU A 18 -2.71 -1.35 -16.54
C LEU A 18 -2.72 -2.77 -15.96
N VAL A 19 -3.20 -2.92 -14.72
CA VAL A 19 -3.48 -4.20 -14.10
C VAL A 19 -4.98 -4.29 -13.84
N ASP A 20 -5.66 -5.23 -14.49
CA ASP A 20 -7.12 -5.39 -14.45
C ASP A 20 -7.48 -6.86 -14.15
N GLY A 21 -8.32 -7.11 -13.14
CA GLY A 21 -8.82 -8.46 -12.86
C GLY A 21 -7.88 -9.37 -12.06
N ALA A 22 -6.72 -8.88 -11.60
CA ALA A 22 -5.76 -9.70 -10.86
C ALA A 22 -6.22 -9.99 -9.42
N ALA A 23 -5.70 -11.06 -8.79
CA ALA A 23 -5.94 -11.30 -7.37
C ALA A 23 -5.21 -10.28 -6.47
N ASN A 24 -4.00 -9.90 -6.85
CA ASN A 24 -3.24 -8.77 -6.29
C ASN A 24 -2.70 -7.95 -7.45
N GLY A 25 -2.64 -6.63 -7.32
CA GLY A 25 -2.21 -5.73 -8.37
C GLY A 25 -0.70 -5.74 -8.57
N ILE A 26 -0.03 -4.76 -7.94
CA ILE A 26 1.43 -4.59 -8.00
C ILE A 26 2.03 -4.91 -6.64
N SER A 27 3.09 -5.72 -6.60
CA SER A 27 3.79 -6.04 -5.36
C SER A 27 5.28 -5.71 -5.49
N ILE A 28 5.79 -4.90 -4.56
CA ILE A 28 7.18 -4.45 -4.42
C ILE A 28 7.56 -4.75 -2.96
N VAL A 29 7.95 -6.00 -2.69
CA VAL A 29 8.06 -6.55 -1.32
C VAL A 29 9.29 -7.46 -1.20
N ASN A 30 9.45 -8.12 -0.05
CA ASN A 30 10.58 -8.96 0.33
C ASN A 30 11.82 -8.16 0.72
N PHE A 31 11.63 -7.05 1.44
CA PHE A 31 12.73 -6.28 1.99
C PHE A 31 13.51 -7.05 3.07
N ASN A 32 12.89 -8.04 3.73
CA ASN A 32 13.61 -9.00 4.58
C ASN A 32 14.70 -9.78 3.83
N GLU A 33 14.54 -9.96 2.51
CA GLU A 33 15.55 -10.53 1.60
C GLU A 33 16.34 -9.45 0.85
N GLY A 34 16.21 -8.18 1.24
CA GLY A 34 16.93 -7.05 0.65
C GLY A 34 16.26 -6.37 -0.55
N GLY A 35 15.07 -6.81 -0.97
CA GLY A 35 14.32 -6.18 -2.07
C GLY A 35 13.98 -4.71 -1.76
N ARG A 36 14.51 -3.77 -2.56
CA ARG A 36 14.39 -2.33 -2.29
C ARG A 36 14.65 -1.47 -3.53
N MET A 37 14.50 -0.17 -3.38
CA MET A 37 14.85 0.84 -4.38
C MET A 37 13.94 0.70 -5.61
N ALA A 38 12.72 1.21 -5.48
CA ALA A 38 11.74 1.15 -6.54
C ALA A 38 11.00 2.47 -6.78
N VAL A 39 10.56 2.66 -8.03
CA VAL A 39 9.60 3.68 -8.43
C VAL A 39 8.34 2.97 -8.92
N CYS A 40 7.20 3.22 -8.28
CA CYS A 40 5.89 2.75 -8.70
C CYS A 40 5.02 3.97 -9.06
N SER A 41 4.90 4.27 -10.35
CA SER A 41 4.30 5.54 -10.78
C SER A 41 3.35 5.44 -11.97
N ASN A 42 2.28 6.23 -11.94
CA ASN A 42 1.38 6.39 -13.10
C ASN A 42 0.75 5.07 -13.58
N ASN A 43 0.51 4.13 -12.67
CA ASN A 43 -0.18 2.87 -12.98
C ASN A 43 -1.68 2.98 -12.71
N ILE A 44 -2.46 2.17 -13.43
CA ILE A 44 -3.88 1.93 -13.15
C ILE A 44 -4.01 0.49 -12.68
N VAL A 45 -4.51 0.30 -11.46
CA VAL A 45 -4.82 -1.02 -10.89
C VAL A 45 -6.31 -1.08 -10.60
N ARG A 46 -7.02 -2.05 -11.17
CA ARG A 46 -8.47 -2.11 -10.98
C ARG A 46 -9.09 -3.51 -10.99
N ASN A 47 -10.30 -3.57 -10.46
CA ASN A 47 -11.19 -4.73 -10.47
C ASN A 47 -10.52 -6.00 -9.95
N LEU A 48 -9.82 -5.87 -8.82
CA LEU A 48 -9.14 -7.01 -8.23
C LEU A 48 -10.15 -7.99 -7.61
N THR A 49 -9.71 -9.22 -7.41
CA THR A 49 -10.53 -10.30 -6.83
C THR A 49 -9.88 -10.88 -5.57
N THR A 50 -10.70 -11.38 -4.65
CA THR A 50 -10.22 -12.16 -3.49
C THR A 50 -10.02 -13.64 -3.82
N VAL A 51 -10.35 -14.06 -5.05
CA VAL A 51 -10.22 -15.44 -5.50
C VAL A 51 -8.91 -15.60 -6.26
N GLY A 52 -8.06 -16.51 -5.80
CA GLY A 52 -6.85 -16.92 -6.50
C GLY A 52 -6.71 -18.45 -6.56
N PRO A 53 -5.66 -18.95 -7.23
CA PRO A 53 -5.49 -20.39 -7.48
C PRO A 53 -5.04 -21.19 -6.25
N TYR A 54 -4.80 -20.54 -5.11
CA TYR A 54 -4.37 -21.14 -3.85
C TYR A 54 -4.91 -20.31 -2.67
N THR A 55 -4.86 -20.88 -1.47
CA THR A 55 -5.18 -20.15 -0.24
C THR A 55 -4.12 -19.07 -0.01
N ALA A 56 -4.54 -17.81 0.05
CA ALA A 56 -3.61 -16.71 0.30
C ALA A 56 -3.13 -16.72 1.76
N ASP A 57 -1.83 -16.55 1.94
CA ASP A 57 -1.26 -16.16 3.23
C ASP A 57 -1.74 -14.76 3.63
N PRO A 58 -1.63 -14.39 4.92
CA PRO A 58 -1.94 -13.04 5.38
C PRO A 58 -1.24 -11.96 4.53
N PRO A 59 -1.91 -10.84 4.19
CA PRO A 59 -3.26 -10.46 4.63
C PRO A 59 -4.40 -11.04 3.76
N GLY A 60 -4.08 -11.83 2.73
CA GLY A 60 -5.04 -12.34 1.75
C GLY A 60 -4.86 -11.71 0.36
N PHE A 61 -5.76 -12.06 -0.56
CA PHE A 61 -5.84 -11.42 -1.88
C PHE A 61 -6.69 -10.14 -1.85
N GLY A 62 -6.49 -9.30 -2.85
CA GLY A 62 -7.27 -8.09 -3.06
C GLY A 62 -6.50 -6.80 -2.80
N VAL A 63 -5.17 -6.84 -2.75
CA VAL A 63 -4.32 -5.67 -2.52
C VAL A 63 -3.97 -5.00 -3.85
N GLY A 64 -4.23 -3.69 -3.95
CA GLY A 64 -3.92 -2.87 -5.11
C GLY A 64 -2.42 -2.74 -5.36
N ILE A 65 -1.73 -2.03 -4.47
CA ILE A 65 -0.27 -1.84 -4.54
C ILE A 65 0.34 -2.14 -3.17
N SER A 66 1.25 -3.10 -3.10
CA SER A 66 2.09 -3.36 -1.93
C SER A 66 3.48 -2.79 -2.16
N ALA A 67 4.00 -2.02 -1.20
CA ALA A 67 5.33 -1.43 -1.27
C ALA A 67 6.07 -1.52 0.06
N GLU A 68 7.31 -2.01 -0.01
CA GLU A 68 8.31 -2.02 1.05
C GLU A 68 9.51 -1.13 0.64
N ALA A 69 10.70 -1.43 1.13
CA ALA A 69 11.74 -0.43 1.40
C ALA A 69 12.22 0.38 0.19
N ASP A 70 12.53 1.66 0.48
CA ASP A 70 13.12 2.63 -0.44
C ASP A 70 12.28 2.79 -1.72
N THR A 71 10.97 3.01 -1.56
CA THR A 71 10.01 3.01 -2.68
C THR A 71 9.18 4.30 -2.73
N THR A 72 9.10 4.92 -3.91
CA THR A 72 8.14 5.98 -4.20
C THR A 72 6.91 5.41 -4.90
N VAL A 73 5.73 5.58 -4.33
CA VAL A 73 4.43 5.19 -4.89
C VAL A 73 3.63 6.46 -5.21
N SER A 74 3.62 6.88 -6.48
CA SER A 74 3.09 8.20 -6.86
C SER A 74 2.26 8.24 -8.14
N GLY A 75 1.21 9.07 -8.16
CA GLY A 75 0.39 9.28 -9.35
C GLY A 75 -0.37 8.03 -9.83
N ASN A 76 -0.55 7.03 -8.97
CA ASN A 76 -1.28 5.80 -9.33
C ASN A 76 -2.79 5.99 -9.11
N VAL A 77 -3.58 5.26 -9.88
CA VAL A 77 -5.03 5.13 -9.69
C VAL A 77 -5.35 3.69 -9.31
N VAL A 78 -5.93 3.48 -8.14
CA VAL A 78 -6.39 2.17 -7.66
C VAL A 78 -7.90 2.21 -7.48
N GLU A 79 -8.66 1.37 -8.19
CA GLU A 79 -10.13 1.30 -8.05
C GLU A 79 -10.62 -0.14 -7.87
N ASN A 80 -11.59 -0.37 -6.99
CA ASN A 80 -12.16 -1.70 -6.75
C ASN A 80 -11.09 -2.74 -6.31
N ALA A 81 -10.20 -2.36 -5.40
CA ALA A 81 -9.34 -3.29 -4.67
C ALA A 81 -10.09 -3.81 -3.42
N PRO A 82 -10.51 -5.08 -3.36
CA PRO A 82 -11.49 -5.54 -2.37
C PRO A 82 -10.91 -5.63 -0.95
N LEU A 83 -9.59 -5.77 -0.80
CA LEU A 83 -8.92 -5.79 0.50
C LEU A 83 -8.33 -4.42 0.83
N TYR A 84 -7.23 -4.02 0.19
CA TYR A 84 -6.55 -2.74 0.43
C TYR A 84 -6.26 -2.03 -0.89
N GLY A 85 -6.46 -0.71 -0.94
CA GLY A 85 -5.98 0.10 -2.07
C GLY A 85 -4.46 0.06 -2.14
N MET A 86 -3.80 0.34 -1.02
CA MET A 86 -2.35 0.19 -0.88
C MET A 86 -1.96 -0.42 0.46
N GLN A 87 -0.88 -1.18 0.49
CA GLN A 87 -0.23 -1.69 1.69
C GLN A 87 1.21 -1.22 1.74
N LEU A 88 1.56 -0.46 2.77
CA LEU A 88 2.89 0.10 2.96
C LEU A 88 3.58 -0.61 4.13
N GLY A 89 4.56 -1.44 3.79
CA GLY A 89 5.29 -2.26 4.76
C GLY A 89 4.57 -3.54 5.16
N TRP A 90 5.34 -4.44 5.79
CA TRP A 90 4.86 -5.64 6.45
C TRP A 90 5.70 -5.90 7.70
N GLY A 91 5.08 -5.84 8.89
CA GLY A 91 5.84 -5.93 10.13
C GLY A 91 6.96 -4.87 10.21
N PRO A 92 8.19 -5.21 10.62
CA PRO A 92 9.29 -4.24 10.69
C PRO A 92 9.85 -3.85 9.31
N TYR A 93 9.36 -4.41 8.20
CA TYR A 93 9.95 -4.24 6.87
C TYR A 93 9.45 -3.01 6.10
N LEU A 94 8.90 -2.02 6.81
CA LEU A 94 8.66 -0.69 6.26
C LEU A 94 9.96 0.13 6.37
N ARG A 95 10.40 0.80 5.29
CA ARG A 95 11.52 1.75 5.36
C ARG A 95 11.50 2.72 4.18
N ASN A 96 11.57 4.02 4.45
CA ASN A 96 11.70 5.06 3.42
C ASN A 96 10.66 4.92 2.27
N VAL A 97 9.38 4.81 2.64
CA VAL A 97 8.29 4.70 1.66
C VAL A 97 7.52 6.01 1.57
N VAL A 98 7.31 6.51 0.36
CA VAL A 98 6.47 7.70 0.12
C VAL A 98 5.30 7.29 -0.76
N ALA A 99 4.08 7.49 -0.26
CA ALA A 99 2.84 7.34 -1.01
C ALA A 99 2.19 8.72 -1.20
N THR A 100 2.27 9.26 -2.42
CA THR A 100 1.80 10.64 -2.69
C THR A 100 1.10 10.84 -4.02
N GLY A 101 0.07 11.70 -4.04
CA GLY A 101 -0.63 12.06 -5.28
C GLY A 101 -1.37 10.90 -5.93
N ASN A 102 -1.79 9.89 -5.16
CA ASN A 102 -2.53 8.75 -5.68
C ASN A 102 -4.05 8.97 -5.54
N ILE A 103 -4.81 8.32 -6.41
CA ILE A 103 -6.28 8.25 -6.32
C ILE A 103 -6.67 6.82 -5.96
N ILE A 104 -7.37 6.63 -4.86
CA ILE A 104 -7.83 5.32 -4.38
C ILE A 104 -9.36 5.38 -4.26
N ARG A 105 -10.07 4.50 -4.99
CA ARG A 105 -11.53 4.48 -5.02
C ARG A 105 -12.11 3.12 -4.70
N LYS A 106 -13.19 3.10 -3.92
CA LYS A 106 -14.01 1.90 -3.65
C LYS A 106 -13.19 0.71 -3.15
N ALA A 107 -12.16 0.99 -2.35
CA ALA A 107 -11.32 -0.04 -1.74
C ALA A 107 -11.99 -0.60 -0.48
N GLY A 108 -11.55 -1.78 -0.02
CA GLY A 108 -11.87 -2.27 1.33
C GLY A 108 -11.36 -1.27 2.38
N THR A 109 -10.05 -1.19 2.58
CA THR A 109 -9.37 -0.07 3.25
C THR A 109 -8.58 0.73 2.21
N GLY A 110 -8.49 2.05 2.36
CA GLY A 110 -7.75 2.90 1.42
C GLY A 110 -6.26 2.56 1.38
N ILE A 111 -5.54 2.93 2.42
CA ILE A 111 -4.12 2.64 2.63
C ILE A 111 -3.95 1.98 3.99
N VAL A 112 -3.21 0.88 4.06
CA VAL A 112 -2.72 0.33 5.32
C VAL A 112 -1.22 0.58 5.42
N VAL A 113 -0.73 0.84 6.64
CA VAL A 113 0.69 1.12 6.89
C VAL A 113 1.17 0.42 8.15
N SER A 114 2.37 -0.16 8.10
CA SER A 114 2.94 -0.81 9.27
C SER A 114 3.26 0.18 10.38
N VAL A 115 2.84 -0.16 11.60
CA VAL A 115 3.19 0.54 12.84
C VAL A 115 3.89 -0.39 13.84
N VAL A 116 4.40 -1.52 13.36
CA VAL A 116 5.20 -2.46 14.17
C VAL A 116 6.52 -1.79 14.58
N GLU A 117 7.01 -2.11 15.77
CA GLU A 117 8.30 -1.63 16.25
C GLU A 117 9.42 -1.98 15.26
N GLY A 118 10.33 -1.03 15.02
CA GLY A 118 11.39 -1.17 14.03
C GLY A 118 10.99 -0.77 12.61
N SER A 119 9.71 -0.46 12.36
CA SER A 119 9.29 0.17 11.10
C SER A 119 10.00 1.51 10.90
N GLY A 120 10.61 1.66 9.73
CA GLY A 120 11.26 2.88 9.28
C GLY A 120 10.28 3.89 8.68
N THR A 121 10.81 5.00 8.20
CA THR A 121 10.04 6.18 7.80
C THR A 121 9.02 5.91 6.69
N ALA A 122 7.81 6.46 6.84
CA ALA A 122 6.83 6.54 5.77
C ALA A 122 6.10 7.89 5.74
N VAL A 123 5.82 8.36 4.53
CA VAL A 123 5.04 9.58 4.29
C VAL A 123 3.86 9.25 3.40
N ILE A 124 2.65 9.51 3.89
CA ILE A 124 1.40 9.32 3.16
C ILE A 124 0.72 10.68 3.03
N SER A 125 0.85 11.29 1.86
CA SER A 125 0.40 12.68 1.67
C SER A 125 -0.24 12.96 0.33
N ASP A 126 -1.16 13.93 0.31
CA ASP A 126 -1.74 14.46 -0.93
C ASP A 126 -2.45 13.38 -1.79
N ASN A 127 -2.97 12.32 -1.15
CA ASN A 127 -3.77 11.30 -1.82
C ASN A 127 -5.27 11.65 -1.75
N VAL A 128 -6.04 11.22 -2.76
CA VAL A 128 -7.51 11.28 -2.75
C VAL A 128 -8.05 9.87 -2.52
N ILE A 129 -8.77 9.67 -1.43
CA ILE A 129 -9.32 8.37 -1.02
C ILE A 129 -10.84 8.50 -0.94
N ASP A 130 -11.55 7.82 -1.84
CA ASP A 130 -12.99 7.97 -2.03
C ASP A 130 -13.72 6.62 -1.90
N GLY A 131 -14.66 6.52 -0.97
CA GLY A 131 -15.49 5.33 -0.78
C GLY A 131 -14.73 4.11 -0.25
N ALA A 132 -13.67 4.32 0.55
CA ALA A 132 -13.04 3.23 1.31
C ALA A 132 -13.98 2.74 2.41
N LYS A 133 -14.23 1.44 2.50
CA LYS A 133 -15.27 0.86 3.38
C LYS A 133 -14.86 0.76 4.85
N ASN A 134 -13.58 0.55 5.11
CA ASN A 134 -13.03 0.20 6.42
C ASN A 134 -12.04 1.24 6.96
N GLY A 135 -12.10 2.47 6.45
CA GLY A 135 -11.18 3.57 6.77
C GLY A 135 -10.25 3.95 5.62
N ALA A 136 -9.85 5.22 5.60
CA ALA A 136 -8.99 5.78 4.57
C ALA A 136 -7.53 5.40 4.79
N ILE A 137 -6.97 5.62 5.99
CA ILE A 137 -5.60 5.26 6.32
C ILE A 137 -5.55 4.56 7.69
N ILE A 138 -5.11 3.31 7.74
CA ILE A 138 -5.10 2.49 8.96
C ILE A 138 -3.70 1.97 9.27
N GLY A 139 -3.25 2.15 10.51
CA GLY A 139 -2.04 1.53 11.03
C GLY A 139 -2.28 0.05 11.36
N GLN A 140 -1.37 -0.82 10.93
CA GLN A 140 -1.45 -2.26 11.13
C GLN A 140 -0.23 -2.83 11.84
N ARG A 141 -0.46 -3.93 12.57
CA ARG A 141 0.57 -4.88 13.00
C ARG A 141 0.40 -6.15 12.18
N TRP A 142 1.26 -6.36 11.18
CA TRP A 142 1.05 -7.38 10.14
C TRP A 142 -0.34 -7.22 9.50
N ALA A 143 -1.23 -8.21 9.62
CA ALA A 143 -2.59 -8.12 9.08
C ALA A 143 -3.60 -7.45 10.03
N ASP A 144 -3.24 -7.21 11.29
CA ASP A 144 -4.17 -6.75 12.31
C ASP A 144 -4.26 -5.22 12.31
N PRO A 145 -5.45 -4.62 12.10
CA PRO A 145 -5.65 -3.18 12.28
C PRO A 145 -5.57 -2.80 13.75
N VAL A 146 -4.72 -1.84 14.10
CA VAL A 146 -4.49 -1.43 15.50
C VAL A 146 -4.76 0.05 15.76
N THR A 147 -5.17 0.81 14.74
CA THR A 147 -5.54 2.22 14.86
C THR A 147 -6.95 2.46 14.35
N GLY A 148 -7.53 3.60 14.75
CA GLY A 148 -8.60 4.22 13.95
C GLY A 148 -8.06 4.81 12.65
N ASP A 149 -8.91 5.55 11.93
CA ASP A 149 -8.49 6.25 10.70
C ASP A 149 -7.51 7.39 11.03
N LEU A 150 -6.27 7.23 10.58
CA LEU A 150 -5.17 8.16 10.82
C LEU A 150 -5.36 9.50 10.11
N THR A 151 -6.32 9.63 9.19
CA THR A 151 -6.67 10.92 8.55
C THR A 151 -7.45 11.86 9.48
N GLN A 152 -7.97 11.35 10.60
CA GLN A 152 -8.81 12.11 11.53
C GLN A 152 -8.01 12.89 12.59
N SER A 153 -6.68 12.76 12.60
CA SER A 153 -5.78 13.43 13.54
C SER A 153 -4.56 13.97 12.81
N THR A 154 -3.99 15.07 13.30
CA THR A 154 -2.69 15.59 12.82
C THR A 154 -1.51 14.89 13.48
N ASP A 155 -1.73 14.23 14.62
CA ASP A 155 -0.75 13.39 15.29
C ASP A 155 -1.15 11.92 15.13
N THR A 156 -0.29 11.14 14.49
CA THR A 156 -0.49 9.70 14.28
C THR A 156 -0.17 8.89 15.53
N GLY A 157 0.58 9.46 16.49
CA GLY A 157 1.18 8.74 17.61
C GLY A 157 2.43 7.93 17.25
N TYR A 158 2.87 7.97 15.99
CA TYR A 158 3.99 7.19 15.47
C TYR A 158 5.05 8.12 14.84
N ALA A 159 6.21 8.24 15.49
CA ALA A 159 7.26 9.17 15.09
C ALA A 159 7.83 8.91 13.68
N HIS A 160 7.77 7.66 13.18
CA HIS A 160 8.24 7.30 11.85
C HIS A 160 7.24 7.61 10.74
N LEU A 161 6.01 7.99 11.07
CA LEU A 161 4.89 8.04 10.13
C LEU A 161 4.28 9.44 10.06
N THR A 162 4.36 10.03 8.86
CA THR A 162 3.64 11.27 8.53
C THR A 162 2.40 10.94 7.70
N VAL A 163 1.24 11.40 8.17
CA VAL A 163 -0.03 11.33 7.44
C VAL A 163 -0.62 12.73 7.38
N GLU A 164 -0.69 13.31 6.19
CA GLU A 164 -1.11 14.71 6.05
C GLU A 164 -1.71 15.01 4.67
N ARG A 165 -2.55 16.04 4.59
CA ARG A 165 -3.13 16.55 3.31
C ARG A 165 -3.84 15.50 2.44
N ASN A 166 -4.24 14.35 3.00
CA ASN A 166 -5.05 13.38 2.29
C ASN A 166 -6.50 13.85 2.28
N LYS A 167 -7.15 13.80 1.11
CA LYS A 167 -8.57 14.13 0.95
C LYS A 167 -9.39 12.85 1.02
N VAL A 168 -10.31 12.77 1.97
CA VAL A 168 -11.18 11.62 2.18
C VAL A 168 -12.64 11.99 1.88
N SER A 169 -13.37 11.11 1.18
CA SER A 169 -14.81 11.21 0.92
C SER A 169 -15.53 9.86 0.87
#